data_AF-A0A3D0NGG2-F1
#
_entry.id   AF-A0A3D0NGG2-F1
#
_cell.length_a   1.000
_cell.length_b   1.000
_cell.length_c   1.000
_cell.angle_alpha   90.00
_cell.angle_beta   90.00
_cell.angle_gamma   90.00
#
_symmetry.space_group_name_H-M   'P 1'
#
loop_
_entity.id
_entity.type
_entity.pdbx_description
1 polymer ?
#
loop_
_entity_poly.entity_id
_entity_poly.type
_entity_poly.pdbx_seq_one_letter_code
_entity_poly.pdbx_strand_id
1 'polypeptide(L)' 'MLRRLIVFSFVITAMLDGAYAADQQLAKGRVFHDANFNQEFDKGEKGLAGIKVSNGNQVVTTT' A
#
# COMPACT_ATOMS: atom_id res chain seq x y z
N MET A 1 -44.08 -12.33 11.14
CA MET A 1 -43.21 -11.46 11.95
C MET A 1 -41.75 -11.94 11.91
N LEU A 2 -41.46 -13.19 12.29
CA LEU A 2 -40.09 -13.73 12.40
C LEU A 2 -39.25 -13.74 11.10
N ARG A 3 -39.84 -14.11 9.95
CA ARG A 3 -39.14 -14.11 8.65
C ARG A 3 -38.66 -12.72 8.20
N ARG A 4 -39.42 -11.67 8.50
CA ARG A 4 -39.04 -10.28 8.20
C ARG A 4 -37.87 -9.82 9.06
N LEU A 5 -37.81 -10.29 10.32
CA LEU A 5 -36.74 -10.00 11.25
C LEU A 5 -35.40 -10.64 10.83
N ILE A 6 -35.44 -11.89 10.35
CA ILE A 6 -34.26 -12.62 9.85
C ILE A 6 -33.69 -11.93 8.60
N VAL A 7 -34.54 -11.54 7.66
CA VAL A 7 -34.11 -10.83 6.45
C VAL A 7 -33.51 -9.46 6.80
N PHE A 8 -34.11 -8.72 7.73
CA PHE A 8 -33.55 -7.45 8.21
C PHE A 8 -32.18 -7.63 8.88
N SER A 9 -32.03 -8.65 9.72
CA SER A 9 -30.74 -8.98 10.35
C SER A 9 -29.67 -9.32 9.32
N PHE A 10 -30.00 -10.11 8.30
CA PHE A 10 -29.06 -10.50 7.25
C PHE A 10 -28.61 -9.30 6.40
N VAL A 11 -29.52 -8.37 6.10
CA VAL A 11 -29.20 -7.13 5.37
C VAL A 11 -28.30 -6.21 6.19
N ILE A 12 -28.55 -6.08 7.50
CA ILE A 12 -27.72 -5.25 8.39
C ILE A 12 -26.30 -5.81 8.53
N THR A 13 -26.15 -7.13 8.71
CA THR A 13 -24.83 -7.78 8.79
C THR A 13 -24.03 -7.60 7.49
N ALA A 14 -24.65 -7.82 6.32
CA ALA A 14 -23.98 -7.66 5.03
C ALA A 14 -23.53 -6.20 4.76
N MET A 15 -24.22 -5.20 5.30
CA MET A 15 -23.82 -3.79 5.18
C MET A 15 -22.66 -3.40 6.10
N LEU A 16 -22.50 -4.07 7.25
CA LEU A 16 -21.36 -3.87 8.15
C LEU A 16 -20.06 -4.45 7.56
N ASP A 17 -20.15 -5.57 6.83
CA ASP A 17 -18.98 -6.20 6.20
C ASP A 17 -18.44 -5.40 4.99
N GLY A 18 -19.32 -4.67 4.28
CA GLY A 18 -18.96 -3.89 3.08
C GLY A 18 -18.15 -2.62 3.33
N ALA A 19 -17.99 -2.20 4.60
CA ALA A 19 -17.29 -0.95 4.96
C ALA A 19 -15.78 -1.13 5.19
N TYR A 20 -15.27 -2.36 5.20
CA TYR A 20 -13.83 -2.63 5.33
C TYR A 20 -13.14 -2.53 3.96
N ALA A 21 -13.16 -1.34 3.35
CA ALA A 21 -12.22 -1.03 2.29
C ALA A 21 -10.83 -0.97 2.94
N ALA A 22 -10.05 -2.03 2.80
CA ALA A 22 -8.65 -2.04 3.20
C ALA A 22 -7.94 -0.97 2.37
N ASP A 23 -7.53 0.13 3.00
CA ASP A 23 -6.65 1.10 2.35
C ASP A 23 -5.38 0.35 1.94
N GLN A 24 -5.13 0.24 0.63
CA GLN A 24 -3.93 -0.43 0.17
C GLN A 24 -2.73 0.43 0.58
N GLN A 25 -2.09 0.05 1.66
CA GLN A 25 -0.94 0.76 2.19
C GLN A 25 0.23 0.65 1.21
N LEU A 26 0.39 1.68 0.38
CA LEU A 26 1.43 1.74 -0.63
C LEU A 26 2.73 2.28 -0.04
N ALA A 27 3.76 1.44 0.03
CA ALA A 27 5.11 1.89 0.34
C ALA A 27 5.69 2.71 -0.83
N LYS A 28 6.30 3.86 -0.51
CA LYS A 28 6.95 4.75 -1.48
C LYS A 28 8.37 5.07 -1.01
N GLY A 29 9.27 5.32 -1.97
CA GLY A 29 10.65 5.65 -1.69
C GLY A 29 11.40 6.06 -2.95
N ARG A 30 12.71 6.32 -2.78
CA ARG A 30 13.65 6.64 -3.85
C ARG A 30 14.90 5.78 -3.69
N VAL A 31 15.54 5.46 -4.81
CA VAL A 31 16.87 4.84 -4.81
C VAL A 31 17.85 5.87 -5.34
N PHE A 32 18.95 6.08 -4.65
CA PHE A 32 19.95 7.09 -4.98
C PHE A 32 21.35 6.60 -4.63
N HIS A 33 22.35 7.25 -5.23
CA HIS A 33 23.75 7.06 -4.86
C HIS A 33 24.08 8.00 -3.69
N ASP A 34 24.15 7.44 -2.49
CA ASP A 34 24.63 8.11 -1.29
C ASP A 34 26.14 8.34 -1.42
N ALA A 35 26.51 9.58 -1.72
CA ALA A 35 27.88 9.95 -2.08
C ALA A 35 28.73 10.29 -0.84
N ASN A 36 28.09 10.61 0.28
CA ASN A 36 28.76 11.00 1.52
C ASN A 36 28.56 10.01 2.68
N PHE A 37 27.85 8.91 2.43
CA PHE A 37 27.59 7.80 3.34
C PHE A 37 26.75 8.17 4.58
N ASN A 38 25.87 9.17 4.48
CA ASN A 38 25.04 9.63 5.60
C ASN A 38 23.62 9.02 5.61
N GLN A 39 23.26 8.19 4.64
CA GLN A 39 21.94 7.55 4.50
C GLN A 39 20.77 8.51 4.27
N GLU A 40 21.05 9.80 4.07
CA GLU A 40 20.08 10.80 3.67
C GLU A 40 20.26 11.08 2.18
N PHE A 41 19.19 11.54 1.52
CA PHE A 41 19.36 12.00 0.14
C PHE A 41 19.61 13.49 0.14
N ASP A 42 20.83 13.84 -0.20
CA ASP A 42 21.31 15.20 -0.17
C ASP A 42 21.12 15.94 -1.49
N LYS A 43 21.17 17.27 -1.40
CA LYS A 43 21.14 18.12 -2.59
C LYS A 43 22.32 17.79 -3.50
N GLY A 44 22.02 17.38 -4.72
CA GLY A 44 23.01 17.07 -5.75
C GLY A 44 23.31 15.58 -5.89
N GLU A 45 22.77 14.73 -5.00
CA GLU A 45 22.88 13.29 -5.16
C GLU A 45 22.04 12.76 -6.32
N LYS A 46 22.56 11.70 -6.94
CA LYS A 46 21.98 11.15 -8.16
C LYS A 46 20.95 10.08 -7.83
N GLY A 47 19.71 10.28 -8.28
CA GLY A 47 18.69 9.23 -8.32
C GLY A 47 19.08 8.10 -9.29
N LEU A 48 18.69 6.87 -8.96
CA LEU A 48 18.99 5.67 -9.74
C LEU A 48 17.71 5.08 -10.33
N ALA A 49 17.57 5.18 -11.65
CA ALA A 49 16.49 4.56 -12.42
C ALA A 49 16.86 3.11 -12.81
N GLY A 50 15.84 2.29 -13.14
CA GLY A 50 16.05 0.91 -13.58
C GLY A 50 16.37 -0.09 -12.47
N ILE A 51 16.37 0.35 -11.21
CA ILE A 51 16.66 -0.51 -10.06
C ILE A 51 15.41 -1.33 -9.73
N LYS A 52 15.59 -2.65 -9.58
CA LYS A 52 14.53 -3.57 -9.16
C LYS A 52 14.39 -3.56 -7.63
N VAL A 53 13.20 -3.23 -7.14
CA VAL A 53 12.87 -3.20 -5.71
C VAL A 53 11.79 -4.24 -5.43
N SER A 54 12.01 -5.09 -4.42
CA SER A 54 11.10 -6.17 -4.04
C SER A 54 10.51 -5.94 -2.66
N ASN A 55 9.22 -6.23 -2.49
CA ASN A 55 8.56 -6.31 -1.18
C ASN A 55 8.36 -7.76 -0.70
N GLY A 56 8.99 -8.74 -1.38
CA GLY A 56 8.82 -10.18 -1.10
C GLY A 56 7.70 -10.85 -1.90
N ASN A 57 6.74 -10.09 -2.44
CA ASN A 57 5.65 -10.60 -3.28
C ASN A 57 5.74 -10.12 -4.73
N GLN A 58 6.19 -8.89 -4.92
CA GLN A 58 6.24 -8.19 -6.21
C GLN A 58 7.59 -7.51 -6.37
N VAL A 59 8.02 -7.33 -7.62
CA VAL A 59 9.19 -6.55 -8.00
C VAL A 59 8.74 -5.39 -8.87
N VAL A 60 9.14 -4.17 -8.51
CA VAL A 60 8.92 -2.95 -9.29
C VAL A 60 10.25 -2.37 -9.75
N THR A 61 10.24 -1.57 -10.81
CA THR A 61 11.43 -0.90 -11.35
C THR A 61 11.33 0.60 -11.13
N THR A 62 12.40 1.22 -10.61
CA THR A 62 12.45 2.68 -10.42
C THR A 62 12.47 3.41 -11.76
N THR A 63 11.80 4.56 -11.82
CA THR A 63 11.69 5.44 -13.01
C THR A 63 12.56 6.67 -12.88
#